data_AF-A0A1F9H1S6-F1
#
_entry.id   AF-A0A1F9H1S6-F1
#
_cell.length_a   1.000
_cell.length_b   1.000
_cell.length_c   1.000
_cell.angle_alpha   90.00
_cell.angle_beta   90.00
_cell.angle_gamma   90.00
#
_symmetry.space_group_name_H-M   'P 1'
#
loop_
_entity.id
_entity.type
_entity.pdbx_description
1 polymer ?
#
loop_
_entity_poly.entity_id
_entity_poly.type
_entity_poly.pdbx_seq_one_letter_code
_entity_poly.pdbx_strand_id
1 'polypeptide(L)'
;MKINIKFLFFLLSLPVFLAGCFELEPKRQQDPMVTKEDFQTIWRLSSIEINGVRNGEKASRSFSGTTFQDSNGNFGYARIEFRENGRYIANLHIDVASTGPIEETVEGDSFFSNGSMYINAPSKSDWDRLVFKINAENELFVEIKNYDKTIGGPFDNFYNHYSEARDSLRLSFVEYNNE
;
A
#
# COMPACT_ATOMS: atom_id res chain seq x y z
N MET A 1 -72.16 -8.31 14.63
CA MET A 1 -71.10 -8.28 13.58
C MET A 1 -69.98 -9.22 14.05
N LYS A 2 -69.78 -10.38 13.42
CA LYS A 2 -68.75 -11.35 13.82
C LYS A 2 -67.46 -11.06 13.04
N ILE A 3 -66.42 -10.59 13.72
CA ILE A 3 -65.10 -10.34 13.12
C ILE A 3 -64.45 -11.70 12.83
N ASN A 4 -64.05 -11.92 11.58
CA ASN A 4 -63.46 -13.16 11.12
C ASN A 4 -61.97 -13.19 11.50
N ILE A 5 -61.62 -13.99 12.52
CA ILE A 5 -60.27 -14.07 13.13
C ILE A 5 -59.17 -14.41 12.10
N LYS A 6 -59.51 -15.09 10.99
CA LYS A 6 -58.54 -15.38 9.92
C LYS A 6 -58.03 -14.14 9.19
N PHE A 7 -58.81 -13.05 9.17
CA PHE A 7 -58.40 -11.80 8.53
C PHE A 7 -57.42 -10.99 9.41
N LEU A 8 -57.48 -11.19 10.74
CA LEU A 8 -56.62 -10.49 11.69
C LEU A 8 -55.18 -11.01 11.65
N PHE A 9 -54.97 -12.31 11.41
CA PHE A 9 -53.64 -12.89 11.28
C PHE A 9 -52.92 -12.46 9.99
N PHE A 10 -53.66 -12.15 8.92
CA PHE A 10 -53.06 -11.68 7.66
C PHE A 10 -52.59 -10.23 7.74
N LEU A 11 -53.24 -9.40 8.57
CA LEU A 11 -52.85 -8.01 8.81
C LEU A 11 -51.66 -7.87 9.78
N LEU A 12 -51.43 -8.85 10.65
CA LEU A 12 -50.31 -8.86 11.61
C LEU A 12 -49.00 -9.46 11.06
N SER A 13 -49.03 -10.17 9.93
CA SER A 13 -47.80 -10.69 9.30
C SER A 13 -47.16 -9.72 8.30
N LEU A 14 -47.91 -8.73 7.82
CA LEU A 14 -47.42 -7.72 6.87
C LEU A 14 -46.31 -6.78 7.43
N PRO A 15 -46.29 -6.38 8.71
CA PRO A 15 -45.23 -5.50 9.22
C PRO A 15 -43.90 -6.23 9.47
N VAL A 16 -43.92 -7.57 9.62
CA VAL A 16 -42.71 -8.35 9.92
C VAL A 16 -41.84 -8.53 8.67
N PHE A 17 -42.44 -8.56 7.48
CA PHE A 17 -41.69 -8.61 6.22
C PHE A 17 -41.08 -7.26 5.80
N LEU A 18 -41.58 -6.14 6.31
CA LEU A 18 -41.05 -4.79 6.00
C LEU A 18 -39.93 -4.36 6.95
N ALA A 19 -39.75 -5.02 8.10
CA ALA A 19 -38.68 -4.71 9.05
C ALA A 19 -37.36 -5.46 8.77
N GLY A 20 -37.35 -6.45 7.88
CA GLY A 20 -36.19 -7.34 7.64
C GLY A 20 -35.30 -6.97 6.45
N CYS A 21 -35.55 -5.85 5.76
CA CYS A 21 -34.86 -5.51 4.50
C CYS A 21 -34.12 -4.16 4.56
N PHE A 22 -33.60 -3.79 5.72
CA PHE A 22 -32.52 -2.81 5.80
C PHE A 22 -31.24 -3.59 6.11
N GLU A 23 -30.62 -4.14 5.06
CA GLU A 23 -29.18 -4.31 5.09
C GLU A 23 -28.62 -2.91 5.36
N LEU A 24 -28.05 -2.71 6.55
CA LEU A 24 -27.18 -1.57 6.83
C LEU A 24 -26.11 -1.62 5.75
N GLU A 25 -26.23 -0.78 4.71
CA GLU A 25 -25.13 -0.52 3.80
C GLU A 25 -23.91 -0.27 4.68
N PRO A 26 -22.79 -1.00 4.49
CA PRO A 26 -21.60 -0.73 5.24
C PRO A 26 -21.28 0.74 5.01
N LYS A 27 -21.40 1.56 6.07
CA LYS A 27 -20.98 2.94 6.04
C LYS A 27 -19.56 2.91 5.53
N ARG A 28 -19.32 3.43 4.32
CA ARG A 28 -17.96 3.63 3.82
C ARG A 28 -17.24 4.41 4.91
N GLN A 29 -16.31 3.76 5.59
CA GLN A 29 -15.42 4.43 6.51
C GLN A 29 -14.63 5.39 5.64
N GLN A 30 -14.90 6.68 5.81
CA GLN A 30 -14.17 7.71 5.11
C GLN A 30 -12.73 7.62 5.60
N ASP A 31 -11.79 7.47 4.67
CA ASP A 31 -10.37 7.49 5.02
C ASP A 31 -10.06 8.76 5.82
N PRO A 32 -9.19 8.70 6.85
CA PRO A 32 -8.80 9.88 7.59
C PRO A 32 -8.31 10.96 6.63
N MET A 33 -8.63 12.23 6.93
CA MET A 33 -8.17 13.35 6.11
C MET A 33 -6.66 13.54 6.33
N VAL A 34 -5.85 12.94 5.46
CA VAL A 34 -4.39 13.04 5.49
C VAL A 34 -3.96 14.42 5.00
N THR A 35 -2.94 14.99 5.64
CA THR A 35 -2.30 16.27 5.38
C THR A 35 -0.85 16.09 4.94
N LYS A 36 -0.16 17.18 4.57
CA LYS A 36 1.26 17.11 4.18
C LYS A 36 2.13 16.80 5.40
N GLU A 37 1.71 17.29 6.56
CA GLU A 37 2.37 17.19 7.85
C GLU A 37 2.47 15.73 8.31
N ASP A 38 1.45 14.91 8.02
CA ASP A 38 1.44 13.48 8.34
C ASP A 38 2.56 12.70 7.63
N PHE A 39 3.12 13.23 6.54
CA PHE A 39 4.25 12.60 5.84
C PHE A 39 5.62 13.02 6.40
N GLN A 40 5.71 14.11 7.19
CA GLN A 40 6.97 14.76 7.61
C GLN A 40 7.71 13.99 8.71
N THR A 41 8.00 12.72 8.44
CA THR A 41 8.61 11.76 9.37
C THR A 41 9.44 10.74 8.58
N ILE A 42 10.08 9.83 9.30
CA ILE A 42 10.81 8.71 8.72
C ILE A 42 9.88 7.50 8.70
N TRP A 43 9.81 6.83 7.56
CA TRP A 43 9.03 5.63 7.36
C TRP A 43 9.96 4.45 7.08
N ARG A 44 9.72 3.31 7.75
CA ARG A 44 10.48 2.08 7.56
C ARG A 44 9.62 1.02 6.93
N LEU A 45 10.17 0.33 5.94
CA LEU A 45 9.46 -0.74 5.24
C LEU A 45 9.10 -1.83 6.26
N SER A 46 7.82 -2.15 6.36
CA SER A 46 7.26 -3.12 7.29
C SER A 46 6.80 -4.39 6.60
N SER A 47 6.38 -4.28 5.34
CA SER A 47 5.99 -5.44 4.56
C SER A 47 6.06 -5.18 3.07
N ILE A 48 6.17 -6.30 2.35
CA ILE A 48 6.25 -6.37 0.90
C ILE A 48 5.23 -7.40 0.47
N GLU A 49 4.38 -7.05 -0.48
CA GLU A 49 3.45 -7.97 -1.13
C GLU A 49 3.71 -7.97 -2.62
N ILE A 50 4.03 -9.14 -3.18
CA ILE A 50 4.30 -9.34 -4.60
C ILE A 50 3.16 -10.16 -5.17
N ASN A 51 2.45 -9.59 -6.13
CA ASN A 51 1.34 -10.24 -6.81
C ASN A 51 1.65 -10.37 -8.29
N GLY A 52 1.63 -11.61 -8.79
CA GLY A 52 1.95 -11.96 -10.17
C GLY A 52 1.08 -13.06 -10.72
N VAL A 53 1.36 -13.46 -11.97
CA VAL A 53 0.75 -14.62 -12.62
C VAL A 53 1.87 -15.60 -12.99
N ARG A 54 1.74 -16.86 -12.61
CA ARG A 54 2.68 -17.95 -12.92
C ARG A 54 1.88 -19.12 -13.49
N ASN A 55 2.24 -19.58 -14.69
CA ASN A 55 1.54 -20.64 -15.41
C ASN A 55 0.02 -20.42 -15.58
N GLY A 56 -0.42 -19.16 -15.67
CA GLY A 56 -1.84 -18.80 -15.77
C GLY A 56 -2.60 -18.71 -14.44
N GLU A 57 -1.95 -19.03 -13.32
CA GLU A 57 -2.51 -18.91 -11.98
C GLU A 57 -1.98 -17.67 -11.26
N LYS A 58 -2.81 -17.08 -10.39
CA LYS A 58 -2.38 -15.98 -9.52
C LYS A 58 -1.41 -16.52 -8.47
N ALA A 59 -0.23 -15.91 -8.38
CA ALA A 59 0.75 -16.19 -7.35
C ALA A 59 0.96 -14.95 -6.49
N SER A 60 0.98 -15.12 -5.16
CA SER A 60 1.26 -14.05 -4.21
C SER A 60 2.37 -14.47 -3.25
N ARG A 61 3.28 -13.55 -2.95
CA ARG A 61 4.36 -13.72 -1.96
C ARG A 61 4.38 -12.52 -1.05
N SER A 62 4.56 -12.75 0.25
CA SER A 62 4.62 -11.66 1.23
C SER A 62 5.80 -11.82 2.18
N PHE A 63 6.44 -10.70 2.49
CA PHE A 63 7.50 -10.58 3.47
C PHE A 63 7.06 -9.55 4.51
N SER A 64 7.29 -9.79 5.80
CA SER A 64 6.90 -8.88 6.88
C SER A 64 8.03 -8.68 7.90
N GLY A 65 7.99 -7.54 8.58
CA GLY A 65 9.01 -7.06 9.49
C GLY A 65 9.70 -5.79 8.98
N THR A 66 10.26 -5.00 9.91
CA THR A 66 11.08 -3.82 9.59
C THR A 66 12.43 -4.17 8.94
N THR A 67 12.78 -5.45 9.04
CA THR A 67 13.78 -6.15 8.24
C THR A 67 13.08 -7.36 7.64
N PHE A 68 13.29 -7.63 6.35
CA PHE A 68 12.73 -8.81 5.68
C PHE A 68 13.83 -9.82 5.34
N GLN A 69 13.47 -11.09 5.30
CA GLN A 69 14.32 -12.17 4.81
C GLN A 69 13.64 -12.86 3.63
N ASP A 70 14.36 -13.03 2.52
CA ASP A 70 13.86 -13.75 1.36
C ASP A 70 14.06 -15.27 1.48
N SER A 71 13.51 -16.04 0.53
CA SER A 71 13.62 -17.50 0.53
C SER A 71 15.06 -18.03 0.38
N ASN A 72 15.98 -17.18 -0.05
CA ASN A 72 17.41 -17.50 -0.19
C ASN A 72 18.22 -17.06 1.05
N GLY A 73 17.54 -16.53 2.07
CA GLY A 73 18.15 -16.08 3.31
C GLY A 73 18.76 -14.68 3.24
N ASN A 74 18.54 -13.93 2.16
CA ASN A 74 19.01 -12.55 2.03
C ASN A 74 18.20 -11.65 2.95
N PHE A 75 18.87 -10.78 3.70
CA PHE A 75 18.23 -9.83 4.60
C PHE A 75 18.20 -8.44 3.96
N GLY A 76 17.15 -7.67 4.19
CA GLY A 76 17.14 -6.29 3.74
C GLY A 76 16.31 -5.37 4.61
N TYR A 77 16.56 -4.08 4.43
CA TYR A 77 15.78 -3.00 5.01
C TYR A 77 15.65 -1.86 4.01
N ALA A 78 14.55 -1.12 4.12
CA ALA A 78 14.34 0.09 3.34
C ALA A 78 13.70 1.17 4.19
N ARG A 79 14.05 2.43 3.94
CA ARG A 79 13.49 3.59 4.63
C ARG A 79 13.25 4.74 3.66
N ILE A 80 12.24 5.56 3.96
CA ILE A 80 11.99 6.82 3.27
C ILE A 80 11.85 7.92 4.31
N GLU A 81 12.41 9.09 4.03
CA GLU A 81 12.18 10.31 4.78
C GLU A 81 11.54 11.34 3.84
N PHE A 82 10.40 11.92 4.22
CA PHE A 82 9.85 13.10 3.55
C PHE A 82 10.12 14.34 4.37
N ARG A 83 10.47 15.44 3.70
CA ARG A 83 10.92 16.68 4.32
C ARG A 83 10.07 17.88 3.93
N GLU A 84 10.04 18.89 4.80
CA GLU A 84 9.08 19.99 4.71
C GLU A 84 9.28 20.84 3.45
N ASN A 85 10.54 20.91 2.97
CA ASN A 85 10.92 21.59 1.74
C ASN A 85 10.50 20.85 0.46
N GLY A 86 9.69 19.80 0.57
CA GLY A 86 9.25 19.00 -0.59
C GLY A 86 10.38 18.14 -1.14
N ARG A 87 11.29 17.67 -0.27
CA ARG A 87 12.32 16.70 -0.62
C ARG A 87 11.97 15.34 -0.03
N TYR A 88 12.46 14.29 -0.68
CA TYR A 88 12.47 12.96 -0.08
C TYR A 88 13.86 12.31 -0.22
N ILE A 89 14.15 11.38 0.68
CA ILE A 89 15.33 10.51 0.62
C ILE A 89 14.86 9.08 0.87
N ALA A 90 15.05 8.21 -0.12
CA ALA A 90 14.85 6.78 0.00
C ALA A 90 16.21 6.07 0.14
N ASN A 91 16.32 5.13 1.08
CA ASN A 91 17.50 4.29 1.24
C ASN A 91 17.09 2.82 1.26
N LEU A 92 17.89 1.98 0.62
CA LEU A 92 17.74 0.54 0.54
C LEU A 92 19.07 -0.12 0.86
N HIS A 93 19.00 -1.24 1.58
CA HIS A 93 20.09 -2.16 1.79
C HIS A 93 19.58 -3.59 1.71
N ILE A 94 20.26 -4.45 0.96
CA ILE A 94 20.00 -5.89 0.90
C ILE A 94 21.32 -6.64 0.99
N ASP A 95 21.51 -7.45 2.03
CA ASP A 95 22.63 -8.37 2.17
C ASP A 95 22.40 -9.59 1.26
N VAL A 96 23.08 -9.61 0.11
CA VAL A 96 23.01 -10.72 -0.85
C VAL A 96 24.29 -11.55 -0.79
N ALA A 97 24.16 -12.81 -0.35
CA ALA A 97 25.31 -13.68 -0.08
C ALA A 97 26.18 -13.99 -1.32
N SER A 98 25.57 -14.01 -2.52
CA SER A 98 26.24 -14.41 -3.77
C SER A 98 26.92 -13.26 -4.51
N THR A 99 26.44 -12.03 -4.36
CA THR A 99 26.88 -10.87 -5.15
C THR A 99 27.42 -9.72 -4.32
N GLY A 100 27.36 -9.81 -2.98
CA GLY A 100 27.62 -8.70 -2.08
C GLY A 100 26.38 -7.82 -1.86
N PRO A 101 26.45 -6.85 -0.93
CA PRO A 101 25.31 -6.03 -0.57
C PRO A 101 24.84 -5.15 -1.75
N ILE A 102 23.52 -5.03 -1.89
CA ILE A 102 22.87 -4.07 -2.78
C ILE A 102 22.53 -2.85 -1.94
N GLU A 103 23.12 -1.70 -2.29
CA GLU A 103 22.88 -0.42 -1.63
C GLU A 103 22.34 0.59 -2.64
N GLU A 104 21.30 1.32 -2.25
CA GLU A 104 20.71 2.37 -3.08
C GLU A 104 20.26 3.54 -2.21
N THR A 105 20.65 4.75 -2.62
CA THR A 105 20.13 6.01 -2.07
C THR A 105 19.59 6.85 -3.22
N VAL A 106 18.30 7.19 -3.13
CA VAL A 106 17.61 8.03 -4.12
C VAL A 106 17.09 9.28 -3.42
N GLU A 107 17.36 10.44 -4.01
CA GLU A 107 16.82 11.71 -3.55
C GLU A 107 16.08 12.41 -4.67
N GLY A 108 15.04 13.15 -4.31
CA GLY A 108 14.29 13.93 -5.28
C GLY A 108 13.28 14.86 -4.62
N ASP A 109 12.40 15.38 -5.46
CA ASP A 109 11.35 16.31 -5.03
C ASP A 109 10.02 15.56 -4.87
N SER A 110 9.24 15.99 -3.88
CA SER A 110 7.92 15.48 -3.53
C SER A 110 6.89 16.60 -3.48
N PHE A 111 5.64 16.27 -3.81
CA PHE A 111 4.52 17.19 -3.73
C PHE A 111 3.25 16.49 -3.24
N PHE A 112 2.41 17.24 -2.52
CA PHE A 112 1.21 16.72 -1.90
C PHE A 112 -0.04 17.14 -2.68
N SER A 113 -0.95 16.21 -2.94
CA SER A 113 -2.24 16.48 -3.58
C SER A 113 -3.28 15.42 -3.18
N ASN A 114 -4.50 15.84 -2.84
CA ASN A 114 -5.63 14.94 -2.55
C ASN A 114 -5.30 13.83 -1.52
N GLY A 115 -4.66 14.18 -0.39
CA GLY A 115 -4.33 13.21 0.67
C GLY A 115 -3.20 12.24 0.31
N SER A 116 -2.51 12.45 -0.82
CA SER A 116 -1.43 11.58 -1.30
C SER A 116 -0.15 12.37 -1.52
N MET A 117 1.00 11.76 -1.23
CA MET A 117 2.32 12.28 -1.58
C MET A 117 2.77 11.68 -2.91
N TYR A 118 3.21 12.53 -3.81
CA TYR A 118 3.75 12.15 -5.09
C TYR A 118 5.24 12.48 -5.09
N ILE A 119 6.03 11.66 -5.77
CA ILE A 119 7.45 11.93 -5.94
C ILE A 119 7.82 11.98 -7.42
N ASN A 120 8.85 12.76 -7.70
CA ASN A 120 9.51 12.77 -8.99
C ASN A 120 10.80 11.96 -8.86
N ALA A 121 10.90 10.86 -9.61
CA ALA A 121 12.12 10.07 -9.68
C ALA A 121 13.17 10.79 -10.57
N PRO A 122 14.46 10.80 -10.20
CA PRO A 122 15.48 11.66 -10.81
C PRO A 122 15.99 11.31 -12.23
N SER A 123 15.44 10.33 -12.97
CA SER A 123 15.92 9.97 -14.33
C SER A 123 14.93 9.03 -15.07
N LYS A 124 14.53 9.14 -16.35
CA LYS A 124 14.73 10.15 -17.42
C LYS A 124 13.96 9.83 -18.73
N SER A 125 12.63 9.98 -18.78
CA SER A 125 11.89 10.61 -19.93
C SER A 125 10.37 10.54 -19.82
N ASP A 126 9.80 9.67 -18.97
CA ASP A 126 8.37 9.63 -18.70
C ASP A 126 8.15 9.70 -17.18
N TRP A 127 7.39 10.69 -16.72
CA TRP A 127 7.21 10.97 -15.29
C TRP A 127 6.17 10.00 -14.72
N ASP A 128 6.58 8.77 -14.40
CA ASP A 128 5.77 7.89 -13.58
C ASP A 128 5.82 8.38 -12.13
N ARG A 129 4.77 9.09 -11.73
CA ARG A 129 4.59 9.57 -10.37
C ARG A 129 4.27 8.36 -9.48
N LEU A 130 5.25 7.87 -8.72
CA LEU A 130 4.93 6.98 -7.61
C LEU A 130 4.04 7.73 -6.61
N VAL A 131 2.94 7.09 -6.23
CA VAL A 131 1.92 7.66 -5.34
C VAL A 131 2.00 6.95 -3.99
N PHE A 132 2.31 7.72 -2.97
CA PHE A 132 2.33 7.29 -1.58
C PHE A 132 1.05 7.74 -0.88
N LYS A 133 0.47 6.83 -0.10
CA LYS A 133 -0.76 7.07 0.66
C LYS A 133 -0.61 6.54 2.07
N ILE A 134 -1.22 7.22 3.03
CA ILE A 134 -1.38 6.71 4.39
C ILE A 134 -2.77 6.10 4.47
N ASN A 135 -2.85 4.83 4.87
CA ASN A 135 -4.14 4.14 5.04
C ASN A 135 -4.78 4.46 6.41
N ALA A 136 -5.97 3.91 6.67
CA ALA A 136 -6.68 4.10 7.93
C ALA A 136 -5.95 3.52 9.18
N GLU A 137 -4.94 2.68 8.98
CA GLU A 137 -4.11 2.06 10.02
C GLU A 137 -2.79 2.84 10.26
N ASN A 138 -2.66 4.03 9.68
CA ASN A 138 -1.46 4.87 9.70
C ASN A 138 -0.22 4.18 9.08
N GLU A 139 -0.46 3.30 8.10
CA GLU A 139 0.59 2.70 7.29
C GLU A 139 0.75 3.50 6.00
N LEU A 140 1.98 3.94 5.72
CA LEU A 140 2.35 4.49 4.43
C LEU A 140 2.52 3.36 3.44
N PHE A 141 1.81 3.38 2.31
CA PHE A 141 1.99 2.38 1.26
C PHE A 141 2.15 3.00 -0.11
N VAL A 142 2.83 2.27 -0.99
CA VAL A 142 2.95 2.55 -2.42
C VAL A 142 2.67 1.26 -3.18
N GLU A 143 1.87 1.37 -4.23
CA GLU A 143 1.60 0.27 -5.15
C GLU A 143 2.29 0.57 -6.49
N ILE A 144 3.17 -0.34 -6.91
CA ILE A 144 3.91 -0.27 -8.15
C ILE A 144 3.32 -1.31 -9.11
N LYS A 145 2.69 -0.83 -10.19
CA LYS A 145 2.10 -1.66 -11.24
C LYS A 145 2.79 -1.35 -12.56
N ASN A 146 3.01 -2.38 -13.38
CA ASN A 146 3.62 -2.23 -14.71
C ASN A 146 4.97 -1.47 -14.66
N TYR A 147 5.79 -1.74 -13.66
CA TYR A 147 7.08 -1.07 -13.49
C TYR A 147 7.95 -1.24 -14.74
N ASP A 148 8.40 -0.11 -15.28
CA ASP A 148 9.38 -0.06 -16.35
C ASP A 148 10.74 0.34 -15.76
N LYS A 149 11.67 -0.61 -15.75
CA LYS A 149 13.04 -0.42 -15.25
C LYS A 149 13.83 0.67 -15.96
N THR A 150 13.37 1.15 -17.11
CA THR A 150 14.01 2.26 -17.84
C THR A 150 13.60 3.63 -17.31
N ILE A 151 12.47 3.69 -16.60
CA ILE A 151 11.88 4.92 -16.04
C ILE A 151 12.49 5.27 -14.69
N GLY A 152 12.95 4.27 -13.94
CA GLY A 152 13.62 4.43 -12.65
C GLY A 152 12.78 5.08 -11.54
N GLY A 153 13.28 5.02 -10.32
CA GLY A 153 12.49 5.25 -9.11
C GLY A 153 13.23 4.91 -7.81
N PRO A 154 12.72 5.35 -6.65
CA PRO A 154 13.17 4.77 -5.40
C PRO A 154 12.79 3.27 -5.36
N PHE A 155 13.74 2.45 -4.89
CA PHE A 155 13.58 1.01 -4.78
C PHE A 155 13.57 0.28 -6.13
N ASP A 156 14.23 0.83 -7.15
CA ASP A 156 14.42 0.14 -8.44
C ASP A 156 15.19 -1.16 -8.26
N ASN A 157 16.28 -1.10 -7.50
CA ASN A 157 17.10 -2.26 -7.19
C ASN A 157 16.32 -3.27 -6.33
N PHE A 158 15.40 -2.81 -5.48
CA PHE A 158 14.50 -3.68 -4.76
C PHE A 158 13.56 -4.43 -5.72
N TYR A 159 12.88 -3.71 -6.63
CA TYR A 159 11.97 -4.34 -7.60
C TYR A 159 12.71 -5.38 -8.45
N ASN A 160 13.90 -5.02 -8.94
CA ASN A 160 14.75 -5.89 -9.74
C ASN A 160 15.21 -7.16 -8.99
N HIS A 161 15.39 -7.07 -7.66
CA HIS A 161 15.77 -8.21 -6.82
C HIS A 161 14.58 -9.13 -6.51
N TYR A 162 13.41 -8.57 -6.23
CA TYR A 162 12.28 -9.30 -5.65
C TYR A 162 11.20 -9.75 -6.64
N SER A 163 11.09 -9.09 -7.78
CA SER A 163 9.93 -9.22 -8.66
C SER A 163 10.34 -9.52 -10.11
N GLU A 164 9.43 -10.15 -10.85
CA GLU A 164 9.60 -10.41 -12.27
C GLU A 164 8.89 -9.35 -13.11
N ALA A 165 9.23 -9.28 -14.39
CA ALA A 165 8.56 -8.39 -15.32
C ALA A 165 7.04 -8.62 -15.31
N ARG A 166 6.28 -7.55 -15.02
CA ARG A 166 4.80 -7.48 -14.88
C ARG A 166 4.22 -7.86 -13.52
N ASP A 167 5.04 -8.23 -12.54
CA ASP A 167 4.55 -8.34 -11.17
C ASP A 167 4.14 -6.96 -10.65
N SER A 168 3.06 -6.93 -9.85
CA SER A 168 2.71 -5.76 -9.05
C SER A 168 3.30 -5.92 -7.65
N LEU A 169 3.79 -4.81 -7.12
CA LEU A 169 4.41 -4.74 -5.82
C LEU A 169 3.63 -3.76 -4.95
N ARG A 170 3.25 -4.16 -3.74
CA ARG A 170 2.82 -3.24 -2.69
C ARG A 170 3.90 -3.21 -1.63
N LEU A 171 4.41 -2.02 -1.37
CA LEU A 171 5.34 -1.76 -0.29
C LEU A 171 4.59 -0.99 0.79
N SER A 172 4.71 -1.48 2.01
CA SER A 172 4.03 -0.94 3.18
C SER A 172 5.09 -0.57 4.21
N PHE A 173 4.91 0.60 4.82
CA PHE A 173 5.86 1.23 5.71
C PHE A 173 5.14 1.69 6.98
N VAL A 174 5.83 1.54 8.10
CA VAL A 174 5.40 2.05 9.40
C VAL A 174 6.22 3.26 9.79
N GLU A 175 5.62 4.18 10.52
CA GLU A 175 6.32 5.33 11.07
C GLU A 175 7.46 4.87 11.98
N TYR A 176 8.63 5.46 11.80
CA TYR A 176 9.79 5.19 12.63
C TYR A 176 9.84 6.15 13.82
N ASN A 177 9.41 5.64 14.97
CA ASN A 177 9.61 6.30 16.25
C ASN A 177 10.99 5.91 16.80
N ASN A 178 11.84 6.90 17.07
CA ASN A 178 13.08 6.72 17.84
C ASN A 178 12.70 6.44 19.31
N GLU A 179 12.25 5.23 19.61
CA GLU A 179 12.23 4.71 20.99
C GLU A 179 13.48 3.88 21.26
#